data_AF-A0A0A1ER33-F1
#
_entry.id   AF-A0A0A1ER33-F1
#
_cell.length_a   1.000
_cell.length_b   1.000
_cell.length_c   1.000
_cell.angle_alpha   90.00
_cell.angle_beta   90.00
_cell.angle_gamma   90.00
#
_symmetry.space_group_name_H-M   'P 1'
#
loop_
_entity.id
_entity.type
_entity.pdbx_description
1 polymer ?
#
loop_
_entity_poly.entity_id
_entity_poly.type
_entity_poly.pdbx_seq_one_letter_code
_entity_poly.pdbx_strand_id
1 'polypeptide(L)'
;DPSYHGQIFVLTYPLIGNYGVPSEDEFDENQMIKNFESNNKIWVSGLIVGELCDVPSHWRLKYKLSEWMEKHNISGISGIDTRALTKKIRENGTILGKIVQQPSGPFLGLEFSDQNERNLVAEVSTKKIITYNPKGSPRICAVDCGLKLNQIRCFIKRGARVDVVPWDHQLNPKQFDGLFLSNGPGK
;
A
#
# COMPACT_ATOMS: atom_id res chain seq x y z
N ASP A 1 -1.49 0.30 0.96
CA ASP A 1 -1.86 0.62 -0.43
C ASP A 1 -0.73 0.18 -1.35
N PRO A 2 -0.96 -0.84 -2.20
CA PRO A 2 0.05 -1.35 -3.13
C PRO A 2 0.58 -0.32 -4.13
N SER A 3 -0.17 0.75 -4.43
CA SER A 3 0.27 1.79 -5.36
C SER A 3 1.51 2.56 -4.89
N TYR A 4 1.84 2.53 -3.59
CA TYR A 4 3.05 3.14 -3.05
C TYR A 4 4.26 2.20 -3.00
N HIS A 5 4.19 1.02 -3.62
CA HIS A 5 5.30 0.07 -3.63
C HIS A 5 6.57 0.70 -4.22
N GLY A 6 7.65 0.66 -3.45
CA GLY A 6 8.92 1.32 -3.76
C GLY A 6 9.00 2.79 -3.28
N GLN A 7 7.88 3.48 -3.12
CA GLN A 7 7.92 4.93 -2.93
C GLN A 7 8.21 5.31 -1.47
N ILE A 8 8.90 6.45 -1.30
CA ILE A 8 9.01 7.14 -0.02
C ILE A 8 7.82 8.07 0.09
N PHE A 9 7.00 7.87 1.12
CA PHE A 9 5.75 8.60 1.27
C PHE A 9 5.92 9.76 2.25
N VAL A 10 5.58 10.97 1.78
CA VAL A 10 5.63 12.20 2.59
C VAL A 10 4.20 12.57 2.98
N LEU A 11 3.91 12.55 4.28
CA LEU A 11 2.61 12.94 4.79
C LEU A 11 2.53 14.46 5.00
N THR A 12 1.54 15.09 4.37
CA THR A 12 1.31 16.53 4.48
C THR A 12 0.62 16.92 5.78
N TYR A 13 -0.14 16.00 6.38
CA TYR A 13 -0.73 16.23 7.70
C TYR A 13 0.39 16.16 8.76
N PRO A 14 0.56 17.19 9.60
CA PRO A 14 1.74 17.30 10.45
C PRO A 14 1.76 16.27 11.58
N LEU A 15 0.60 15.93 12.15
CA LEU A 15 0.49 15.06 13.33
C LEU A 15 0.11 13.63 12.92
N ILE A 16 1.09 12.74 12.83
CA ILE A 16 0.88 11.37 12.37
C ILE A 16 0.95 10.38 13.52
N GLY A 17 0.07 9.38 13.51
CA GLY A 17 0.05 8.31 14.50
C GLY A 17 -0.92 8.50 15.66
N ASN A 18 -1.74 9.56 15.67
CA ASN A 18 -2.66 9.91 16.78
C ASN A 18 -3.57 8.76 17.25
N TYR A 19 -3.97 7.87 16.34
CA TYR A 19 -4.85 6.73 16.63
C TYR A 19 -4.10 5.40 16.76
N GLY A 20 -2.78 5.42 16.56
CA GLY A 20 -1.93 4.25 16.39
C GLY A 20 -2.42 3.33 15.27
N VAL A 21 -2.11 2.04 15.41
CA VAL A 21 -2.37 1.02 14.39
C VAL A 21 -3.32 -0.05 14.95
N PRO A 22 -4.39 -0.41 14.21
CA PRO A 22 -5.31 -1.47 14.61
C PRO A 22 -4.71 -2.87 14.43
N SER A 23 -5.40 -3.89 14.96
CA SER A 23 -4.97 -5.28 14.83
C SER A 23 -4.91 -5.72 13.36
N GLU A 24 -3.86 -6.46 13.01
CA GLU A 24 -3.70 -7.14 11.72
C GLU A 24 -4.41 -8.50 11.70
N ASP A 25 -4.77 -9.04 12.87
CA ASP A 25 -5.35 -10.38 13.03
C ASP A 25 -6.89 -10.38 12.93
N GLU A 26 -7.50 -9.22 12.71
CA GLU A 26 -8.95 -9.11 12.53
C GLU A 26 -9.33 -9.32 11.06
N PHE A 27 -9.98 -10.45 10.78
CA PHE A 27 -10.52 -10.78 9.46
C PHE A 27 -12.03 -10.52 9.40
N ASP A 28 -12.51 -10.12 8.23
CA ASP A 28 -13.94 -10.05 7.93
C ASP A 28 -14.50 -11.41 7.50
N GLU A 29 -15.82 -11.47 7.28
CA GLU A 29 -16.56 -12.67 6.86
C GLU A 29 -16.01 -13.30 5.57
N ASN A 30 -15.27 -12.53 4.78
CA ASN A 30 -14.68 -12.94 3.50
C ASN A 30 -13.18 -13.24 3.64
N GLN A 31 -12.67 -13.43 4.86
CA GLN A 31 -11.26 -13.70 5.17
C GLN A 31 -10.29 -12.58 4.72
N MET A 32 -10.77 -11.35 4.57
CA MET A 32 -9.93 -10.18 4.29
C MET A 32 -9.63 -9.42 5.58
N ILE A 33 -8.43 -8.87 5.72
CA ILE A 33 -8.08 -8.10 6.93
C ILE A 33 -8.95 -6.85 7.03
N LYS A 34 -9.73 -6.75 8.10
CA LYS A 34 -10.81 -5.77 8.25
C LYS A 34 -10.36 -4.32 8.20
N ASN A 35 -9.23 -4.01 8.84
CA ASN A 35 -8.79 -2.63 9.07
C ASN A 35 -7.70 -2.16 8.08
N PHE A 36 -7.32 -2.98 7.10
CA PHE A 36 -6.27 -2.66 6.15
C PHE A 36 -6.76 -2.83 4.70
N GLU A 37 -6.06 -2.16 3.77
CA GLU A 37 -6.35 -2.19 2.34
C GLU A 37 -5.54 -3.23 1.57
N SER A 38 -4.61 -3.92 2.24
CA SER A 38 -3.79 -4.97 1.67
C SER A 38 -3.41 -5.98 2.73
N ASN A 39 -3.23 -7.24 2.35
CA ASN A 39 -2.96 -8.30 3.30
C ASN A 39 -1.52 -8.22 3.84
N ASN A 40 -1.38 -8.09 5.17
CA ASN A 40 -0.19 -8.29 5.99
C ASN A 40 1.11 -7.60 5.50
N LYS A 41 1.04 -6.49 4.76
CA LYS A 41 2.23 -5.80 4.26
C LYS A 41 2.08 -4.30 4.17
N ILE A 42 3.12 -3.60 4.60
CA ILE A 42 3.35 -2.19 4.30
C ILE A 42 4.06 -2.09 2.95
N TRP A 43 3.47 -1.34 2.02
CA TRP A 43 4.01 -1.21 0.66
C TRP A 43 4.97 -0.03 0.49
N VAL A 44 4.85 1.00 1.33
CA VAL A 44 5.79 2.14 1.27
C VAL A 44 7.21 1.66 1.63
N SER A 45 8.21 2.15 0.91
CA SER A 45 9.62 1.86 1.25
C SER A 45 10.16 2.75 2.36
N GLY A 46 9.51 3.89 2.59
CA GLY A 46 9.78 4.71 3.76
C GLY A 46 8.69 5.73 4.01
N LEU A 47 8.63 6.24 5.23
CA LEU A 47 7.66 7.25 5.65
C LEU A 47 8.35 8.50 6.18
N ILE A 48 7.93 9.67 5.71
CA ILE A 48 8.39 10.96 6.22
C ILE A 48 7.21 11.70 6.82
N VAL A 49 7.34 12.06 8.09
CA VAL A 49 6.31 12.77 8.86
C VAL A 49 6.88 14.03 9.50
N GLY A 50 5.99 15.00 9.76
CA GLY A 50 6.35 16.20 10.50
C GLY A 50 6.59 15.88 11.97
N GLU A 51 5.52 15.45 12.65
CA GLU A 51 5.53 15.10 14.05
C GLU A 51 4.87 13.73 14.24
N LEU A 52 5.52 12.88 15.04
CA LEU A 52 5.04 11.56 15.40
C LEU A 52 4.37 11.63 16.77
N CYS A 53 3.16 11.09 16.88
CA CYS A 53 2.48 10.96 18.16
C CYS A 53 3.00 9.75 18.94
N ASP A 54 3.66 10.01 20.09
CA ASP A 54 4.21 8.96 20.95
C ASP A 54 3.15 8.26 21.83
N VAL A 55 2.04 8.95 22.08
CA VAL A 55 0.94 8.48 22.95
C VAL A 55 -0.37 8.47 22.15
N PRO A 56 -0.55 7.46 21.27
CA PRO A 56 -1.79 7.33 20.52
C PRO A 56 -2.98 7.03 21.44
N SER A 57 -4.16 7.49 21.06
CA SER A 57 -5.41 7.21 21.77
C SER A 57 -6.53 6.87 20.79
N HIS A 58 -6.91 5.59 20.78
CA HIS A 58 -8.04 5.10 20.02
C HIS A 58 -8.50 3.76 20.58
N TRP A 59 -9.81 3.48 20.55
CA TRP A 59 -10.38 2.24 21.09
C TRP A 59 -9.93 0.95 20.36
N ARG A 60 -9.47 1.08 19.10
CA ARG A 60 -8.88 -0.03 18.32
C ARG A 60 -7.36 -0.10 18.39
N LEU A 61 -6.72 0.73 19.20
CA LEU A 61 -5.25 0.77 19.29
C LEU A 61 -4.71 -0.61 19.68
N LYS A 62 -3.75 -1.11 18.89
CA LYS A 62 -2.97 -2.31 19.23
C LYS A 62 -1.47 -2.05 19.25
N TYR A 63 -0.98 -1.26 18.29
CA TYR A 63 0.44 -0.92 18.17
C TYR A 63 0.61 0.59 18.00
N LYS A 64 1.75 1.12 18.44
CA LYS A 64 2.19 2.44 17.99
C LYS A 64 2.61 2.36 16.53
N LEU A 65 2.60 3.50 15.84
CA LEU A 65 3.02 3.56 14.44
C LEU A 65 4.49 3.16 14.27
N SER A 66 5.37 3.61 15.18
CA SER A 66 6.79 3.25 15.20
C SER A 66 6.99 1.74 15.34
N GLU A 67 6.38 1.13 16.37
CA GLU A 67 6.44 -0.31 16.63
C GLU A 67 5.95 -1.13 15.44
N TRP A 68 4.87 -0.68 14.78
CA TRP A 68 4.34 -1.35 13.60
C TRP A 68 5.28 -1.25 12.41
N MET A 69 5.91 -0.09 12.19
CA MET A 69 6.90 0.09 11.12
C MET A 69 8.16 -0.75 11.37
N GLU A 70 8.65 -0.82 12.61
CA GLU A 70 9.77 -1.66 13.01
C GLU A 70 9.46 -3.15 12.77
N LYS A 71 8.27 -3.62 13.15
CA LYS A 71 7.82 -5.00 12.90
C LYS A 71 7.86 -5.38 11.42
N HIS A 72 7.57 -4.43 10.53
CA HIS A 72 7.56 -4.61 9.08
C HIS A 72 8.89 -4.23 8.40
N ASN A 73 9.92 -3.89 9.17
CA ASN A 73 11.23 -3.44 8.67
C ASN A 73 11.15 -2.24 7.70
N ILE A 74 10.28 -1.26 7.99
CA ILE A 74 10.12 -0.05 7.18
C ILE A 74 10.77 1.14 7.89
N SER A 75 11.64 1.86 7.17
CA SER A 75 12.30 3.05 7.70
C SER A 75 11.36 4.25 7.73
N GLY A 76 11.42 5.03 8.79
CA GLY A 76 10.67 6.29 8.94
C GLY A 76 11.56 7.41 9.47
N ILE A 77 11.24 8.66 9.09
CA ILE A 77 11.85 9.87 9.67
C ILE A 77 10.74 10.82 10.14
N SER A 78 10.87 11.29 11.38
CA SER A 78 10.06 12.38 11.95
C SER A 78 10.89 13.64 12.16
N GLY A 79 10.24 14.78 12.40
CA GLY A 79 10.89 16.07 12.63
C GLY A 79 11.30 16.82 11.35
N ILE A 80 10.76 16.42 10.20
CA ILE A 80 11.06 17.04 8.90
C ILE A 80 9.98 18.07 8.57
N ASP A 81 10.37 19.21 7.99
CA ASP A 81 9.41 20.13 7.38
C ASP A 81 8.82 19.49 6.10
N THR A 82 7.74 18.73 6.28
CA THR A 82 7.03 18.06 5.17
C THR A 82 6.40 19.07 4.21
N ARG A 83 6.11 20.30 4.66
CA ARG A 83 5.56 21.36 3.79
C ARG A 83 6.61 21.88 2.82
N ALA A 84 7.83 22.16 3.29
CA ALA A 84 8.95 22.54 2.43
C ALA A 84 9.28 21.42 1.43
N LEU A 85 9.32 20.17 1.89
CA LEU A 85 9.57 19.01 1.03
C LEU A 85 8.48 18.84 -0.04
N THR A 86 7.21 18.97 0.33
CA THR A 86 6.08 18.85 -0.60
C THR A 86 6.12 19.92 -1.68
N LYS A 87 6.50 21.17 -1.33
CA LYS A 87 6.67 22.24 -2.33
C LYS A 87 7.75 21.88 -3.36
N LYS A 88 8.90 21.40 -2.89
CA LYS A 88 10.00 20.96 -3.76
C LYS A 88 9.58 19.83 -4.71
N ILE A 89 8.87 18.82 -4.19
CA ILE A 89 8.34 17.72 -5.01
C ILE A 89 7.33 18.25 -6.05
N ARG A 90 6.45 19.18 -5.66
CA ARG A 90 5.46 19.76 -6.57
C ARG A 90 6.09 20.52 -7.73
N GLU A 91 7.18 21.23 -7.50
CA GLU A 91 7.88 22.05 -8.51
C GLU A 91 8.70 21.19 -9.49
N ASN A 92 9.30 20.10 -9.01
CA ASN A 92 10.20 19.26 -9.80
C ASN A 92 9.56 17.96 -10.33
N GLY A 93 8.34 17.64 -9.92
CA GLY A 93 7.67 16.39 -10.29
C GLY A 93 8.18 15.19 -9.50
N THR A 94 8.54 14.10 -10.19
CA THR A 94 9.05 12.89 -9.52
C THR A 94 10.50 13.12 -9.10
N ILE A 95 10.75 13.10 -7.79
CA ILE A 95 12.09 13.23 -7.20
C ILE A 95 12.52 11.87 -6.64
N LEU A 96 13.71 11.42 -7.00
CA LEU A 96 14.35 10.28 -6.36
C LEU A 96 14.90 10.69 -4.99
N GLY A 97 14.65 9.87 -3.98
CA GLY A 97 15.05 10.14 -2.59
C GLY A 97 15.55 8.88 -1.89
N LYS A 98 16.35 9.09 -0.84
CA LYS A 98 16.85 8.01 0.03
C LYS A 98 16.85 8.46 1.48
N ILE A 99 16.52 7.52 2.37
CA ILE A 99 16.65 7.66 3.83
C ILE A 99 17.96 6.97 4.22
N VAL A 100 18.89 7.69 4.83
CA VAL A 100 20.21 7.17 5.22
C VAL A 100 20.44 7.46 6.69
N GLN A 101 20.69 6.41 7.47
CA GLN A 101 21.06 6.51 8.87
C GLN A 101 22.58 6.33 9.00
N GLN A 102 23.32 7.43 8.97
CA GLN A 102 24.77 7.42 9.20
C GLN A 102 25.22 8.66 9.98
N PRO A 103 26.32 8.58 10.75
CA PRO A 103 26.99 9.75 11.31
C PRO A 103 27.38 10.71 10.18
N SER A 104 27.28 12.01 10.43
CA SER A 104 27.59 13.05 9.44
C SER A 104 28.92 12.79 8.72
N GLY A 105 28.87 12.65 7.40
CA GLY A 105 30.02 12.36 6.55
C GLY A 105 29.67 12.51 5.07
N PRO A 106 30.65 12.52 4.16
CA PRO A 106 30.36 12.57 2.74
C PRO A 106 29.64 11.29 2.32
N PHE A 107 28.45 11.43 1.74
CA PHE A 107 27.65 10.32 1.22
C PHE A 107 28.20 9.84 -0.14
N LEU A 108 29.42 9.29 -0.14
CA LEU A 108 30.06 8.77 -1.33
C LEU A 108 29.37 7.45 -1.73
N GLY A 109 28.99 7.31 -3.00
CA GLY A 109 28.40 6.08 -3.55
C GLY A 109 26.87 5.95 -3.42
N LEU A 110 26.14 7.03 -3.15
CA LEU A 110 24.67 6.99 -3.23
C LEU A 110 24.18 6.98 -4.68
N GLU A 111 23.94 5.78 -5.21
CA GLU A 111 23.33 5.62 -6.54
C GLU A 111 21.81 5.69 -6.47
N PHE A 112 21.19 6.68 -7.12
CA PHE A 112 19.74 6.73 -7.23
C PHE A 112 19.28 5.82 -8.37
N SER A 113 18.49 4.81 -8.04
CA SER A 113 17.82 3.97 -9.03
C SER A 113 16.35 4.40 -9.15
N ASP A 114 15.88 4.53 -10.40
CA ASP A 114 14.46 4.71 -10.63
C ASP A 114 13.77 3.35 -10.50
N GLN A 115 12.79 3.29 -9.61
CA GLN A 115 12.04 2.07 -9.36
C GLN A 115 11.02 1.78 -10.46
N ASN A 116 10.66 2.80 -11.25
CA ASN A 116 9.74 2.65 -12.38
C ASN A 116 10.35 1.85 -13.53
N GLU A 117 11.67 1.61 -13.54
CA GLU A 117 12.32 0.71 -14.50
C GLU A 117 11.95 -0.77 -14.26
N ARG A 118 11.50 -1.11 -13.05
CA ARG A 118 11.07 -2.46 -12.68
C ARG A 118 9.57 -2.62 -12.91
N ASN A 119 9.15 -3.85 -13.19
CA ASN A 119 7.73 -4.18 -13.25
C ASN A 119 7.14 -4.27 -11.82
N LEU A 120 6.80 -3.11 -11.25
CA LEU A 120 6.23 -3.01 -9.91
C LEU A 120 4.88 -3.73 -9.78
N VAL A 121 4.10 -3.79 -10.87
CA VAL A 121 2.83 -4.52 -10.93
C VAL A 121 3.05 -6.01 -10.66
N ALA A 122 4.07 -6.62 -11.28
CA ALA A 122 4.41 -8.01 -11.05
C ALA A 122 4.87 -8.32 -9.61
N GLU A 123 5.45 -7.33 -8.92
CA GLU A 123 5.90 -7.46 -7.52
C GLU A 123 4.74 -7.41 -6.52
N VAL A 124 3.67 -6.66 -6.83
CA VAL A 124 2.52 -6.51 -5.92
C VAL A 124 1.36 -7.46 -6.21
N SER A 125 1.27 -7.99 -7.43
CA SER A 125 0.18 -8.85 -7.87
C SER A 125 0.15 -10.20 -7.15
N THR A 126 -1.06 -10.71 -6.91
CA THR A 126 -1.30 -12.06 -6.40
C THR A 126 -0.63 -13.12 -7.26
N LYS A 127 -0.14 -14.18 -6.62
CA LYS A 127 0.48 -15.34 -7.30
C LYS A 127 -0.50 -16.47 -7.58
N LYS A 128 -1.68 -16.43 -6.98
CA LYS A 128 -2.71 -17.46 -7.12
C LYS A 128 -4.05 -16.82 -7.36
N ILE A 129 -4.89 -17.53 -8.11
CA ILE A 129 -6.28 -17.13 -8.34
C ILE A 129 -7.05 -17.31 -7.04
N ILE A 130 -7.79 -16.29 -6.63
CA ILE A 130 -8.62 -16.32 -5.43
C ILE A 130 -10.04 -15.91 -5.82
N THR A 131 -11.01 -16.77 -5.50
CA THR A 131 -12.43 -16.50 -5.74
C THR A 131 -13.11 -16.04 -4.47
N TYR A 132 -13.74 -14.88 -4.52
CA TYR A 132 -14.62 -14.36 -3.49
C TYR A 132 -16.08 -14.44 -3.91
N ASN A 133 -16.96 -14.74 -2.94
CA ASN A 133 -18.40 -14.91 -3.15
C ASN A 133 -18.71 -15.87 -4.33
N PRO A 134 -18.33 -17.15 -4.25
CA PRO A 134 -18.36 -18.08 -5.39
C PRO A 134 -19.76 -18.34 -5.97
N LYS A 135 -20.82 -18.08 -5.20
CA LYS A 135 -22.22 -18.20 -5.61
C LYS A 135 -22.81 -16.87 -6.12
N GLY A 136 -22.03 -15.80 -6.12
CA GLY A 136 -22.45 -14.47 -6.52
C GLY A 136 -22.65 -14.30 -8.02
N SER A 137 -23.33 -13.22 -8.39
CA SER A 137 -23.56 -12.79 -9.77
C SER A 137 -23.66 -11.24 -9.81
N PRO A 138 -23.10 -10.57 -10.83
CA PRO A 138 -22.37 -11.11 -11.98
C PRO A 138 -20.99 -11.70 -11.60
N ARG A 139 -20.39 -12.46 -12.52
CA ARG A 139 -19.00 -12.94 -12.41
C ARG A 139 -18.04 -11.86 -12.90
N ILE A 140 -17.18 -11.38 -12.00
CA ILE A 140 -16.21 -10.33 -12.29
C ILE A 140 -14.81 -10.94 -12.24
N CYS A 141 -14.09 -10.90 -13.35
CA CYS A 141 -12.66 -11.17 -13.37
C CYS A 141 -11.92 -9.89 -12.97
N ALA A 142 -11.24 -9.91 -11.83
CA ALA A 142 -10.45 -8.80 -11.33
C ALA A 142 -8.96 -9.08 -11.54
N VAL A 143 -8.33 -8.37 -12.47
CA VAL A 143 -6.88 -8.44 -12.69
C VAL A 143 -6.20 -7.62 -11.59
N ASP A 144 -5.40 -8.31 -10.78
CA ASP A 144 -4.68 -7.70 -9.67
C ASP A 144 -3.39 -7.05 -10.16
N CYS A 145 -3.46 -5.73 -10.35
CA CYS A 145 -2.31 -4.89 -10.62
C CYS A 145 -1.72 -4.24 -9.36
N GLY A 146 -2.20 -4.59 -8.17
CA GLY A 146 -2.00 -3.82 -6.91
C GLY A 146 -3.32 -3.45 -6.25
N LEU A 147 -4.22 -4.43 -6.21
CA LEU A 147 -5.60 -4.29 -5.80
C LEU A 147 -5.72 -3.94 -4.31
N LYS A 148 -6.71 -3.09 -4.01
CA LYS A 148 -7.12 -2.74 -2.65
C LYS A 148 -8.28 -3.62 -2.20
N LEU A 149 -8.22 -4.16 -0.99
CA LEU A 149 -9.26 -5.04 -0.46
C LEU A 149 -10.65 -4.42 -0.49
N ASN A 150 -10.77 -3.09 -0.32
CA ASN A 150 -12.06 -2.43 -0.38
C ASN A 150 -12.74 -2.50 -1.76
N GLN A 151 -11.99 -2.68 -2.85
CA GLN A 151 -12.57 -2.91 -4.18
C GLN A 151 -13.33 -4.24 -4.23
N ILE A 152 -12.70 -5.31 -3.72
CA ILE A 152 -13.35 -6.62 -3.58
C ILE A 152 -14.59 -6.51 -2.67
N ARG A 153 -14.47 -5.87 -1.51
CA ARG A 153 -15.59 -5.64 -0.59
C ARG A 153 -16.76 -4.95 -1.29
N CYS A 154 -16.49 -3.92 -2.09
CA CYS A 154 -17.53 -3.21 -2.83
C CYS A 154 -18.27 -4.11 -3.83
N PHE A 155 -17.57 -5.01 -4.52
CA PHE A 155 -18.20 -5.94 -5.45
C PHE A 155 -19.02 -7.01 -4.73
N ILE A 156 -18.46 -7.65 -3.70
CA ILE A 156 -19.15 -8.68 -2.92
C ILE A 156 -20.41 -8.11 -2.27
N LYS A 157 -20.35 -6.90 -1.72
CA LYS A 157 -21.52 -6.21 -1.12
C LYS A 157 -22.67 -6.02 -2.11
N ARG A 158 -22.39 -5.99 -3.41
CA ARG A 158 -23.38 -5.89 -4.50
C ARG A 158 -23.81 -7.26 -5.04
N GLY A 159 -23.40 -8.34 -4.40
CA GLY A 159 -23.75 -9.71 -4.78
C GLY A 159 -22.86 -10.33 -5.85
N ALA A 160 -21.86 -9.61 -6.37
CA ALA A 160 -20.99 -10.14 -7.42
C ALA A 160 -20.05 -11.24 -6.92
N ARG A 161 -19.76 -12.20 -7.79
CA ARG A 161 -18.62 -13.11 -7.63
C ARG A 161 -17.38 -12.41 -8.16
N VAL A 162 -16.27 -12.46 -7.43
CA VAL A 162 -15.01 -11.82 -7.84
C VAL A 162 -13.92 -12.87 -7.92
N ASP A 163 -13.43 -13.14 -9.13
CA ASP A 163 -12.28 -13.99 -9.38
C ASP A 163 -11.05 -13.09 -9.56
N VAL A 164 -10.22 -12.99 -8.52
CA VAL A 164 -8.98 -12.20 -8.53
C VAL A 164 -7.88 -13.02 -9.17
N VAL A 165 -7.30 -12.51 -10.24
CA VAL A 165 -6.29 -13.20 -11.04
C VAL A 165 -4.97 -12.42 -11.06
N PRO A 166 -3.81 -13.09 -11.24
CA PRO A 166 -2.53 -12.42 -11.44
C PRO A 166 -2.55 -11.43 -12.61
N TRP A 167 -1.66 -10.45 -12.59
CA TRP A 167 -1.56 -9.39 -13.60
C TRP A 167 -1.32 -9.90 -15.03
N ASP A 168 -0.66 -11.05 -15.17
CA ASP A 168 -0.29 -11.71 -16.42
C ASP A 168 -1.26 -12.83 -16.82
N HIS A 169 -2.39 -12.95 -16.13
CA HIS A 169 -3.37 -14.00 -16.39
C HIS A 169 -4.00 -13.86 -17.78
N GLN A 170 -4.05 -14.96 -18.53
CA GLN A 170 -4.67 -14.99 -19.85
C GLN A 170 -6.19 -14.87 -19.74
N LEU A 171 -6.74 -13.76 -20.22
CA LEU A 171 -8.17 -13.47 -20.13
C LEU A 171 -8.99 -14.24 -21.17
N ASN A 172 -10.09 -14.84 -20.72
CA ASN A 172 -11.08 -15.47 -21.58
C ASN A 172 -12.46 -14.84 -21.36
N PRO A 173 -12.97 -14.02 -22.31
CA PRO A 173 -14.26 -13.33 -22.18
C PRO A 173 -15.48 -14.24 -21.96
N LYS A 174 -15.37 -15.55 -22.21
CA LYS A 174 -16.47 -16.51 -21.96
C LYS A 174 -16.59 -16.91 -20.49
N GLN A 175 -15.58 -16.61 -19.66
CA GLN A 175 -15.51 -17.08 -18.27
C GLN A 175 -16.05 -16.08 -17.25
N PHE A 176 -16.25 -14.82 -17.64
CA PHE A 176 -16.74 -13.74 -16.77
C PHE A 176 -17.78 -12.88 -17.48
N ASP A 177 -18.60 -12.18 -16.71
CA ASP A 177 -19.62 -11.27 -17.20
C ASP A 177 -19.13 -9.79 -17.16
N GLY A 178 -18.08 -9.52 -16.38
CA GLY A 178 -17.38 -8.23 -16.34
C GLY A 178 -15.88 -8.39 -16.09
N LEU A 179 -15.09 -7.46 -16.64
CA LEU A 179 -13.65 -7.36 -16.41
C LEU A 179 -13.36 -6.10 -15.57
N PHE A 180 -12.55 -6.25 -14.52
CA PHE A 180 -12.07 -5.16 -13.70
C PHE A 180 -10.55 -5.17 -13.67
N LEU A 181 -9.94 -4.02 -13.96
CA LEU A 181 -8.50 -3.80 -13.82
C LEU A 181 -8.29 -2.96 -12.57
N SER A 182 -7.56 -3.48 -11.58
CA SER A 182 -7.32 -2.75 -10.34
C SER A 182 -6.33 -1.60 -10.55
N ASN A 183 -6.24 -0.73 -9.55
CA ASN A 183 -5.11 0.19 -9.43
C ASN A 183 -3.81 -0.60 -9.20
N GLY A 184 -2.68 0.09 -9.38
CA GLY A 184 -1.36 -0.48 -9.18
C GLY A 184 -0.29 0.58 -8.95
N PRO A 185 0.93 0.16 -8.59
CA PRO A 185 2.13 0.99 -8.64
C PRO A 185 2.68 1.08 -10.07
N GLY A 186 3.64 1.98 -10.27
CA GLY A 186 4.25 2.25 -11.57
C GLY A 186 3.63 3.46 -12.27
N LYS A 187 4.37 3.98 -13.25
CA LYS A 187 3.96 5.08 -14.14
C LYS A 187 3.73 4.55 -15.55
#